data_AF-A0A1F8U0H8-F1
#
_entry.id   AF-A0A1F8U0H8-F1
#
_cell.length_a   1.000
_cell.length_b   1.000
_cell.length_c   1.000
_cell.angle_alpha   90.00
_cell.angle_beta   90.00
_cell.angle_gamma   90.00
#
_symmetry.space_group_name_H-M   'P 1'
#
loop_
_entity.id
_entity.type
_entity.pdbx_description
1 polymer ?
#
loop_
_entity_poly.entity_id
_entity_poly.type
_entity_poly.pdbx_seq_one_letter_code
_entity_poly.pdbx_strand_id
1 'polypeptide(L)'
;MTFYKKSPITEENHGDIAEKMIVLSFFNVDYPKDGPEMVEHIFRKVFPSYGYVVRDEQINLAKHMYETLCNGKISLSDIPVGLGKTHAYLVATIVYKLFHKTGSLKPLIISTSSIELQRAIIKDYIPEISKMLMAHGIITSPVTCVLRKGKENYLCDHRLNDYVSTLDPDKKKNSEYQALTH
;
A
#
# COMPACT_ATOMS: atom_id res chain seq x y z
N MET A 1 -17.32 33.45 21.98
CA MET A 1 -17.63 32.10 21.46
C MET A 1 -18.57 32.29 20.28
N THR A 2 -18.02 32.44 19.08
CA THR A 2 -18.79 32.85 17.88
C THR A 2 -19.14 31.61 17.08
N PHE A 3 -20.41 31.21 17.11
CA PHE A 3 -20.90 30.06 16.35
C PHE A 3 -20.93 30.41 14.85
N TYR A 4 -20.10 29.73 14.06
CA TYR A 4 -20.12 29.85 12.61
C TYR A 4 -21.38 29.16 12.06
N LYS A 5 -22.37 29.95 11.65
CA LYS A 5 -23.64 29.46 11.12
C LYS A 5 -23.43 28.98 9.67
N LYS A 6 -23.50 27.66 9.44
CA LYS A 6 -23.51 27.12 8.07
C LYS A 6 -24.84 27.49 7.41
N SER A 7 -24.79 28.34 6.39
CA SER A 7 -25.95 28.64 5.55
C SER A 7 -26.02 27.65 4.37
N PRO A 8 -27.22 27.23 3.93
CA PRO A 8 -27.39 26.34 2.77
C PRO A 8 -26.87 27.01 1.49
N ILE A 9 -26.36 26.20 0.55
CA ILE A 9 -25.90 26.69 -0.75
C ILE A 9 -27.12 27.08 -1.59
N THR A 10 -27.16 28.32 -2.04
CA THR A 10 -28.17 28.89 -2.96
C THR A 10 -27.55 29.15 -4.34
N GLU A 11 -28.37 29.25 -5.39
CA GLU A 11 -27.90 29.46 -6.79
C GLU A 11 -27.00 30.69 -6.95
N GLU A 12 -27.19 31.74 -6.13
CA GLU A 12 -26.36 32.95 -6.13
C GLU A 12 -24.94 32.74 -5.56
N ASN A 13 -24.74 31.77 -4.66
CA ASN A 13 -23.43 31.43 -4.09
C ASN A 13 -22.69 30.34 -4.89
N HIS A 14 -23.29 29.81 -5.96
CA HIS A 14 -22.77 28.65 -6.69
C HIS A 14 -21.50 28.97 -7.49
N GLY A 15 -21.41 30.17 -8.09
CA GLY A 15 -20.22 30.61 -8.85
C GLY A 15 -19.00 30.85 -7.97
N ASP A 16 -19.23 31.44 -6.79
CA ASP A 16 -18.19 31.79 -5.82
C ASP A 16 -17.58 30.54 -5.15
N ILE A 17 -18.37 29.46 -5.04
CA ILE A 17 -17.91 28.15 -4.59
C ILE A 17 -17.08 27.45 -5.67
N ALA A 18 -17.45 27.56 -6.96
CA ALA A 18 -16.67 26.98 -8.04
C ALA A 18 -15.26 27.59 -8.13
N GLU A 19 -15.15 28.91 -8.00
CA GLU A 19 -13.84 29.59 -7.91
C GLU A 19 -13.06 29.17 -6.67
N LYS A 20 -13.69 29.09 -5.49
CA LYS A 20 -13.05 28.58 -4.27
C LYS A 20 -12.67 27.09 -4.36
N MET A 21 -13.43 26.28 -5.11
CA MET A 21 -13.12 24.87 -5.41
C MET A 21 -11.97 24.72 -6.40
N ILE A 22 -11.81 25.66 -7.34
CA ILE A 22 -10.65 25.73 -8.24
C ILE A 22 -9.38 26.09 -7.45
N VAL A 23 -9.49 26.95 -6.44
CA VAL A 23 -8.38 27.33 -5.54
C VAL A 23 -8.06 26.26 -4.51
N LEU A 24 -9.06 25.44 -4.11
CA LEU A 24 -8.81 24.18 -3.42
C LEU A 24 -8.01 23.30 -4.38
N SER A 25 -6.73 23.11 -4.05
CA SER A 25 -5.68 22.42 -4.80
C SER A 25 -5.96 20.95 -5.17
N PHE A 26 -7.22 20.52 -5.14
CA PHE A 26 -7.70 19.19 -5.42
C PHE A 26 -8.12 19.01 -6.89
N PHE A 27 -8.56 20.07 -7.58
CA PHE A 27 -9.09 19.98 -8.96
C PHE A 27 -8.09 20.30 -10.07
N ASN A 28 -6.93 20.90 -9.75
CA ASN A 28 -5.95 21.31 -10.75
C ASN A 28 -4.56 20.66 -10.55
N VAL A 29 -4.52 19.47 -9.93
CA VAL A 29 -3.29 18.67 -9.84
C VAL A 29 -3.12 17.91 -11.14
N ASP A 30 -2.20 18.36 -11.99
CA ASP A 30 -1.77 17.58 -13.15
C ASP A 30 -0.84 16.47 -12.65
N TYR A 31 -1.40 15.24 -12.57
CA TYR A 31 -0.59 14.07 -12.25
C TYR A 31 0.18 13.63 -13.50
N PRO A 32 1.38 13.06 -13.32
CA PRO A 32 2.12 12.49 -14.43
C PRO A 32 1.29 11.51 -15.26
N LYS A 33 1.43 11.58 -16.59
CA LYS A 33 0.64 10.79 -17.55
C LYS A 33 1.35 9.53 -18.02
N ASP A 34 2.60 9.34 -17.63
CA ASP A 34 3.36 8.12 -17.84
C ASP A 34 3.81 7.51 -16.49
N GLY A 35 4.11 6.21 -16.55
CA GLY A 35 4.51 5.45 -15.37
C GLY A 35 5.84 5.88 -14.76
N PRO A 36 6.94 6.05 -15.54
CA PRO A 36 8.21 6.50 -14.98
C PRO A 36 8.14 7.85 -14.27
N GLU A 37 7.43 8.83 -14.81
CA GLU A 37 7.21 10.10 -14.14
C GLU A 37 6.31 9.96 -12.91
N MET A 38 5.31 9.07 -12.92
CA MET A 38 4.52 8.76 -11.72
C MET A 38 5.38 8.15 -10.62
N VAL A 39 6.29 7.22 -10.95
CA VAL A 39 7.26 6.67 -9.99
C VAL A 39 8.08 7.82 -9.38
N GLU A 40 8.63 8.71 -10.21
CA GLU A 40 9.43 9.84 -9.74
C GLU A 40 8.62 10.81 -8.86
N HIS A 41 7.38 11.11 -9.23
CA HIS A 41 6.47 11.92 -8.45
C HIS A 41 6.21 11.31 -7.07
N ILE A 42 5.96 10.00 -6.99
CA ILE A 42 5.75 9.31 -5.71
C ILE A 42 6.99 9.45 -4.81
N PHE A 43 8.19 9.19 -5.33
CA PHE A 43 9.40 9.25 -4.52
C PHE A 43 9.87 10.67 -4.19
N ARG A 44 9.62 11.66 -5.05
CA ARG A 44 10.11 13.04 -4.86
C ARG A 44 9.10 14.00 -4.25
N LYS A 45 7.79 13.69 -4.31
CA LYS A 45 6.73 14.56 -3.79
C LYS A 45 5.91 13.87 -2.71
N VAL A 46 5.40 12.68 -3.00
CA VAL A 46 4.50 11.97 -2.07
C VAL A 46 5.27 11.53 -0.83
N PHE A 47 6.27 10.67 -0.98
CA PHE A 47 7.02 10.11 0.16
C PHE A 47 7.65 11.19 1.06
N PRO A 48 8.31 12.24 0.54
CA PRO A 48 8.89 13.29 1.38
C PRO A 48 7.85 14.07 2.19
N SER A 49 6.60 14.20 1.72
CA SER A 49 5.52 14.82 2.50
C SER A 49 5.16 14.04 3.78
N TYR A 50 5.60 12.78 3.89
CA TYR A 50 5.46 11.92 5.06
C TYR A 50 6.79 11.67 5.79
N GLY A 51 7.84 12.46 5.51
CA GLY A 51 9.13 12.39 6.21
C GLY A 51 10.13 11.39 5.64
N TYR A 52 9.87 10.81 4.47
CA TYR A 52 10.84 9.96 3.79
C TYR A 52 11.95 10.76 3.11
N VAL A 53 13.16 10.21 3.13
CA VAL A 53 14.32 10.79 2.45
C VAL A 53 14.40 10.27 1.02
N VAL A 54 14.53 11.19 0.06
CA VAL A 54 14.71 10.88 -1.37
C VAL A 54 16.04 10.18 -1.59
N ARG A 55 16.01 9.07 -2.34
CA ARG A 55 17.20 8.30 -2.75
C ARG A 55 17.08 7.92 -4.22
N ASP A 56 17.91 8.50 -5.08
CA ASP A 56 17.80 8.31 -6.53
C ASP A 56 17.95 6.85 -6.95
N GLU A 57 18.75 6.05 -6.24
CA GLU A 57 18.89 4.61 -6.49
C GLU A 57 17.56 3.85 -6.35
N GLN A 58 16.71 4.21 -5.39
CA GLN A 58 15.38 3.61 -5.24
C GLN A 58 14.47 3.96 -6.43
N ILE A 59 14.55 5.21 -6.88
CA ILE A 59 13.76 5.72 -8.01
C ILE A 59 14.17 5.01 -9.29
N ASN A 60 15.48 4.93 -9.54
CA ASN A 60 16.04 4.28 -10.71
C ASN A 60 15.69 2.78 -10.73
N LEU A 61 15.79 2.10 -9.58
CA LEU A 61 15.38 0.71 -9.45
C LEU A 61 13.89 0.52 -9.74
N ALA A 62 13.04 1.38 -9.19
CA ALA A 62 11.59 1.31 -9.40
C ALA A 62 11.21 1.54 -10.87
N LYS A 63 11.82 2.53 -11.53
CA LYS A 63 11.64 2.80 -12.97
C LYS A 63 12.09 1.61 -13.82
N HIS A 64 13.27 1.08 -13.54
CA HIS A 64 13.81 -0.10 -14.23
C HIS A 64 12.90 -1.33 -14.08
N MET A 65 12.37 -1.58 -12.88
CA MET A 65 11.40 -2.65 -12.63
C MET A 65 10.08 -2.41 -13.38
N TYR A 66 9.56 -1.19 -13.37
CA TYR A 66 8.35 -0.80 -14.10
C TYR A 66 8.51 -1.07 -15.61
N GLU A 67 9.61 -0.61 -16.21
CA GLU A 67 9.89 -0.81 -17.64
C GLU A 67 10.06 -2.30 -17.97
N THR A 68 10.72 -3.06 -17.09
CA THR A 68 10.86 -4.51 -17.25
C THR A 68 9.49 -5.20 -17.28
N LEU A 69 8.58 -4.81 -16.38
CA LEU A 69 7.20 -5.32 -16.32
C LEU A 69 6.41 -4.94 -17.59
N CYS A 70 6.51 -3.69 -18.06
CA CYS A 70 5.89 -3.22 -19.31
C CYS A 70 6.33 -4.04 -20.52
N ASN A 71 7.62 -4.36 -20.58
CA ASN A 71 8.20 -5.09 -21.70
C ASN A 71 8.07 -6.61 -21.57
N GLY A 72 7.51 -7.13 -20.46
CA GLY A 72 7.42 -8.57 -20.21
C GLY A 72 8.78 -9.28 -20.16
N LYS A 73 9.83 -8.56 -19.75
CA LYS A 73 11.21 -9.07 -19.70
C LYS A 73 11.55 -9.63 -18.32
N ILE A 74 12.64 -10.40 -18.27
CA ILE A 74 13.26 -10.82 -17.01
C ILE A 74 14.38 -9.82 -16.71
N SER A 75 14.48 -9.39 -15.45
CA SER A 75 15.60 -8.60 -14.97
C SER A 75 16.21 -9.19 -13.71
N LEU A 76 17.53 -9.11 -13.62
CA LEU A 76 18.30 -9.37 -12.42
C LEU A 76 18.91 -8.04 -11.96
N SER A 77 18.71 -7.70 -10.71
CA SER A 77 19.26 -6.47 -10.12
C SER A 77 19.87 -6.82 -8.78
N ASP A 78 21.16 -6.51 -8.62
CA ASP A 78 21.84 -6.58 -7.33
C ASP A 78 21.87 -5.18 -6.69
N ILE A 79 21.42 -5.11 -5.44
CA ILE A 79 21.23 -3.84 -4.73
C ILE A 79 21.80 -4.03 -3.32
N PRO A 80 22.62 -3.11 -2.81
CA PRO A 80 23.05 -3.17 -1.41
C PRO A 80 21.90 -3.30 -0.40
N VAL A 81 22.17 -3.95 0.72
CA VAL A 81 21.23 -4.02 1.85
C VAL A 81 20.95 -2.63 2.42
N GLY A 82 19.76 -2.41 2.97
CA GLY A 82 19.39 -1.12 3.57
C GLY A 82 18.95 -0.01 2.60
N LEU A 83 19.11 -0.20 1.29
CA LEU A 83 18.69 0.78 0.27
C LEU A 83 17.17 0.85 0.04
N GLY A 84 16.34 0.15 0.82
CA GLY A 84 14.88 0.27 0.73
C GLY A 84 14.25 -0.35 -0.54
N LYS A 85 14.79 -1.47 -1.02
CA LYS A 85 14.28 -2.24 -2.18
C LYS A 85 12.77 -2.49 -2.14
N THR A 86 12.22 -2.68 -0.94
CA THR A 86 10.79 -2.91 -0.70
C THR A 86 9.92 -1.82 -1.27
N HIS A 87 10.24 -0.55 -0.99
CA HIS A 87 9.50 0.57 -1.57
C HIS A 87 9.62 0.60 -3.09
N ALA A 88 10.82 0.34 -3.63
CA ALA A 88 11.05 0.38 -5.07
C ALA A 88 10.18 -0.62 -5.83
N TYR A 89 10.17 -1.91 -5.45
CA TYR A 89 9.35 -2.89 -6.16
C TYR A 89 7.85 -2.72 -5.91
N LEU A 90 7.43 -2.23 -4.72
CA LEU A 90 6.02 -1.98 -4.44
C LEU A 90 5.50 -0.79 -5.26
N VAL A 91 6.24 0.30 -5.32
CA VAL A 91 5.86 1.47 -6.14
C VAL A 91 5.84 1.09 -7.62
N ALA A 92 6.86 0.39 -8.11
CA ALA A 92 6.91 -0.07 -9.50
C ALA A 92 5.68 -0.92 -9.88
N THR A 93 5.30 -1.88 -9.03
CA THR A 93 4.17 -2.78 -9.26
C THR A 93 2.82 -2.07 -9.17
N ILE A 94 2.65 -1.16 -8.20
CA ILE A 94 1.44 -0.33 -8.07
C ILE A 94 1.28 0.56 -9.31
N VAL A 95 2.34 1.29 -9.69
CA VAL A 95 2.31 2.18 -10.85
C VAL A 95 2.06 1.39 -12.14
N TYR A 96 2.71 0.24 -12.32
CA TYR A 96 2.41 -0.66 -13.43
C TYR A 96 0.91 -0.97 -13.52
N LYS A 97 0.28 -1.32 -12.39
CA LYS A 97 -1.16 -1.60 -12.34
C LYS A 97 -2.04 -0.39 -12.61
N LEU A 98 -1.63 0.81 -12.21
CA LEU A 98 -2.37 2.04 -12.47
C LEU A 98 -2.45 2.36 -13.96
N PHE A 99 -1.35 2.20 -14.68
CA PHE A 99 -1.26 2.52 -16.11
C PHE A 99 -1.65 1.36 -17.04
N HIS A 100 -1.60 0.11 -16.57
CA HIS A 100 -1.91 -1.09 -17.37
C HIS A 100 -3.20 -1.79 -16.92
N LYS A 101 -4.27 -1.00 -16.72
CA LYS A 101 -5.65 -1.52 -16.52
C LYS A 101 -6.20 -2.12 -17.82
N THR A 102 -5.55 -3.15 -18.35
CA THR A 102 -6.10 -3.96 -19.44
C THR A 102 -7.20 -4.87 -18.88
N GLY A 103 -8.22 -5.20 -19.68
CA GLY A 103 -9.43 -5.92 -19.26
C GLY A 103 -9.21 -7.31 -18.62
N SER A 104 -7.96 -7.80 -18.62
CA SER A 104 -7.56 -9.03 -17.92
C SER A 104 -6.88 -8.69 -16.59
N LEU A 105 -7.56 -8.97 -15.48
CA LEU A 105 -7.06 -8.87 -14.10
C LEU A 105 -5.93 -9.90 -13.83
N LYS A 106 -4.75 -9.71 -14.43
CA LYS A 106 -3.57 -10.53 -14.07
C LYS A 106 -3.01 -10.06 -12.72
N PRO A 107 -2.95 -10.89 -11.67
CA PRO A 107 -2.35 -10.48 -10.40
C PRO A 107 -0.84 -10.24 -10.55
N LEU A 108 -0.28 -9.33 -9.77
CA LEU A 108 1.15 -9.21 -9.59
C LEU A 108 1.56 -10.05 -8.38
N ILE A 109 2.62 -10.84 -8.54
CA ILE A 109 3.12 -11.77 -7.51
C ILE A 109 4.48 -11.26 -7.04
N ILE A 110 4.61 -11.09 -5.73
CA ILE A 110 5.87 -10.74 -5.07
C ILE A 110 6.26 -11.92 -4.18
N SER A 111 7.39 -12.54 -4.48
CA SER A 111 7.97 -13.63 -3.68
C SER A 111 9.11 -13.08 -2.83
N THR A 112 9.15 -13.47 -1.56
CA THR A 112 10.17 -13.02 -0.60
C THR A 112 10.65 -14.20 0.23
N SER A 113 11.86 -14.08 0.80
CA SER A 113 12.55 -15.17 1.50
C SER A 113 12.15 -15.38 2.95
N SER A 114 11.45 -14.41 3.60
CA SER A 114 11.12 -14.50 5.02
C SER A 114 9.68 -14.14 5.34
N ILE A 115 9.13 -14.78 6.37
CA ILE A 115 7.77 -14.54 6.87
C ILE A 115 7.67 -13.14 7.48
N GLU A 116 8.74 -12.67 8.13
CA GLU A 116 8.83 -11.35 8.75
C GLU A 116 8.69 -10.26 7.70
N LEU A 117 9.39 -10.38 6.57
CA LEU A 117 9.28 -9.43 5.47
C LEU A 117 7.88 -9.46 4.85
N GLN A 118 7.30 -10.65 4.66
CA GLN A 118 5.92 -10.78 4.19
C GLN A 118 4.93 -10.08 5.13
N ARG A 119 5.10 -10.25 6.45
CA ARG A 119 4.26 -9.59 7.47
C ARG A 119 4.42 -8.07 7.42
N ALA A 120 5.65 -7.57 7.34
CA ALA A 120 5.91 -6.14 7.23
C ALA A 120 5.27 -5.54 5.97
N ILE A 121 5.41 -6.20 4.82
CA ILE A 121 4.78 -5.75 3.56
C ILE A 121 3.26 -5.58 3.73
N ILE A 122 2.60 -6.57 4.33
CA ILE A 122 1.15 -6.60 4.46
C ILE A 122 0.63 -5.64 5.54
N LYS A 123 1.33 -5.54 6.67
CA LYS A 123 0.88 -4.77 7.83
C LYS A 123 1.30 -3.31 7.79
N ASP A 124 2.45 -3.02 7.19
CA ASP A 124 3.09 -1.72 7.28
C ASP A 124 3.17 -1.08 5.89
N TYR A 125 3.96 -1.65 4.97
CA TYR A 125 4.26 -0.99 3.69
C TYR A 125 3.04 -0.76 2.80
N ILE A 126 2.22 -1.78 2.55
CA ILE A 126 1.07 -1.65 1.65
C ILE A 126 0.02 -0.68 2.24
N PRO A 127 -0.40 -0.81 3.51
CA PRO A 127 -1.32 0.16 4.12
C PRO A 127 -0.77 1.59 4.11
N GLU A 128 0.51 1.76 4.39
CA GLU A 128 1.15 3.07 4.42
C GLU A 128 1.21 3.72 3.04
N ILE A 129 1.77 3.02 2.04
CA ILE A 129 1.81 3.50 0.65
C ILE A 129 0.38 3.78 0.15
N SER A 130 -0.55 2.87 0.41
CA SER A 130 -1.95 3.05 0.03
C SER A 130 -2.55 4.34 0.61
N LYS A 131 -2.32 4.61 1.90
CA LYS A 131 -2.80 5.83 2.55
C LYS A 131 -2.19 7.07 1.92
N MET A 132 -0.88 7.06 1.66
CA MET A 132 -0.19 8.18 1.03
C MET A 132 -0.73 8.47 -0.37
N LEU A 133 -0.90 7.44 -1.20
CA LEU A 133 -1.41 7.59 -2.56
C LEU A 133 -2.87 8.06 -2.59
N MET A 134 -3.70 7.60 -1.65
CA MET A 134 -5.09 8.08 -1.53
C MET A 134 -5.16 9.53 -1.08
N ALA A 135 -4.36 9.92 -0.07
CA ALA A 135 -4.32 11.30 0.43
C ALA A 135 -3.82 12.30 -0.63
N HIS A 136 -2.97 11.84 -1.55
CA HIS A 136 -2.51 12.61 -2.71
C HIS A 136 -3.41 12.42 -3.95
N GLY A 137 -4.59 11.82 -3.83
CA GLY A 137 -5.54 11.71 -4.95
C GLY A 137 -5.09 10.83 -6.13
N ILE A 138 -3.95 10.13 -6.02
CA ILE A 138 -3.38 9.28 -7.08
C ILE A 138 -4.24 8.02 -7.27
N ILE A 139 -4.80 7.49 -6.18
CA ILE A 139 -5.71 6.34 -6.21
C ILE A 139 -7.00 6.66 -5.44
N THR A 140 -8.12 6.14 -5.92
CA THR A 140 -9.45 6.35 -5.30
C THR A 140 -9.87 5.24 -4.35
N SER A 141 -9.16 4.11 -4.36
CA SER A 141 -9.42 2.94 -3.51
C SER A 141 -8.09 2.39 -2.97
N PRO A 142 -8.10 1.76 -1.78
CA PRO A 142 -6.88 1.23 -1.20
C PRO A 142 -6.25 0.14 -2.06
N VAL A 143 -4.93 0.02 -2.00
CA VAL A 143 -4.19 -1.09 -2.63
C VAL A 143 -4.57 -2.39 -1.92
N THR A 144 -5.08 -3.35 -2.68
CA THR A 144 -5.44 -4.66 -2.16
C THR A 144 -4.32 -5.66 -2.41
N CYS A 145 -4.09 -6.54 -1.43
CA CYS A 145 -3.12 -7.62 -1.53
C CYS A 145 -3.61 -8.83 -0.75
N VAL A 146 -3.12 -10.01 -1.12
CA VAL A 146 -3.41 -11.27 -0.44
C VAL A 146 -2.11 -11.96 -0.09
N LEU A 147 -2.04 -12.50 1.13
CA LEU A 147 -0.86 -13.21 1.62
C LEU A 147 -1.04 -14.72 1.46
N ARG A 148 -0.17 -15.33 0.66
CA ARG A 148 -0.10 -16.79 0.50
C ARG A 148 1.09 -17.34 1.29
N LYS A 149 0.81 -18.25 2.23
CA LYS A 149 1.83 -18.91 3.06
C LYS A 149 1.84 -20.42 2.82
N GLY A 150 2.85 -21.12 3.34
CA GLY A 150 2.83 -22.58 3.41
C GLY A 150 1.74 -23.07 4.38
N LYS A 151 1.25 -24.30 4.20
CA LYS A 151 0.11 -24.86 4.96
C LYS A 151 0.39 -24.88 6.48
N GLU A 152 1.63 -25.17 6.85
CA GLU A 152 2.16 -25.19 8.22
C GLU A 152 2.13 -23.82 8.91
N ASN A 153 1.98 -22.74 8.14
CA ASN A 153 1.89 -21.37 8.63
C ASN A 153 0.44 -20.87 8.79
N TYR A 154 -0.54 -21.76 8.66
CA TYR A 154 -1.94 -21.51 9.00
C TYR A 154 -2.33 -22.24 10.27
N LEU A 155 -3.20 -21.62 11.07
CA LEU A 155 -3.89 -22.30 12.16
C LEU A 155 -4.79 -23.38 11.56
N CYS A 156 -4.76 -24.57 12.15
CA CYS A 156 -5.64 -25.66 11.76
C CYS A 156 -6.57 -25.94 12.92
N ASP A 157 -7.86 -25.64 12.75
CA ASP A 157 -8.86 -25.75 13.81
C ASP A 157 -8.92 -27.15 14.40
N HIS A 158 -8.77 -28.19 13.57
CA HIS A 158 -8.70 -29.56 14.04
C HIS A 158 -7.49 -29.80 14.96
N ARG A 159 -6.29 -29.38 14.54
CA ARG A 159 -5.07 -29.52 15.36
C ARG A 159 -5.14 -28.67 16.64
N LEU A 160 -5.77 -27.49 16.57
CA LEU A 160 -6.00 -26.64 17.73
C LEU A 160 -6.96 -27.33 18.72
N ASN A 161 -8.09 -27.84 18.24
CA ASN A 161 -9.09 -28.52 19.07
C ASN A 161 -8.53 -29.79 19.71
N ASP A 162 -7.79 -30.60 18.95
CA ASP A 162 -7.11 -31.79 19.49
C ASP A 162 -6.15 -31.39 20.60
N TYR A 163 -5.32 -30.36 20.37
CA TYR A 163 -4.40 -29.84 21.39
C TYR A 163 -5.17 -29.37 22.63
N VAL A 164 -6.21 -28.55 22.48
CA VAL A 164 -7.05 -28.04 23.58
C VAL A 164 -7.68 -29.18 24.37
N SER A 165 -8.16 -30.25 23.71
CA SER A 165 -8.76 -31.41 24.38
C SER A 165 -7.77 -32.19 25.27
N THR A 166 -6.46 -32.10 24.99
CA THR A 166 -5.41 -32.74 25.80
C THR A 166 -4.92 -31.89 26.98
N LEU A 167 -5.36 -30.63 27.09
CA LEU A 167 -4.90 -29.73 28.14
C LEU A 167 -5.63 -30.02 29.45
N ASP A 168 -4.85 -30.12 30.52
CA ASP A 168 -5.32 -30.14 31.90
C ASP A 168 -5.55 -28.69 32.37
N PRO A 169 -6.82 -28.27 32.61
CA PRO A 169 -7.14 -26.87 32.95
C PRO A 169 -6.43 -26.39 34.22
N ASP A 170 -6.08 -27.32 35.13
CA ASP A 170 -5.48 -27.00 36.42
C ASP A 170 -3.95 -26.78 36.33
N LYS A 171 -3.33 -27.08 35.18
CA LYS A 171 -1.87 -26.97 34.98
C LYS A 171 -1.43 -25.79 34.11
N LYS A 172 -2.35 -25.09 33.44
CA LYS A 172 -2.04 -23.89 32.63
C LYS A 172 -2.56 -22.63 33.30
N LYS A 173 -1.89 -21.50 33.04
CA LYS A 173 -2.41 -20.19 33.43
C LYS A 173 -3.74 -19.94 32.69
N ASN A 174 -4.78 -19.56 33.44
CA ASN A 174 -6.14 -19.36 32.92
C ASN A 174 -6.18 -18.40 31.71
N SER A 175 -5.35 -17.35 31.70
CA SER A 175 -5.22 -16.42 30.58
C SER A 175 -4.75 -17.05 29.27
N GLU A 176 -3.86 -18.04 29.34
CA GLU A 176 -3.35 -18.76 28.15
C GLU A 176 -4.36 -19.78 27.64
N TYR A 177 -5.14 -20.37 28.54
CA TYR A 177 -6.21 -21.29 28.18
C TYR A 177 -7.34 -20.56 27.45
N GLN A 178 -7.77 -19.40 27.97
CA GLN A 178 -8.80 -18.57 27.34
C GLN A 178 -8.41 -18.08 25.94
N ALA A 179 -7.12 -17.81 25.70
CA ALA A 179 -6.63 -17.40 24.39
C ALA A 179 -6.65 -18.52 23.32
N LEU A 180 -6.85 -19.77 23.72
CA LEU A 180 -6.93 -20.92 22.80
C LEU A 180 -8.38 -21.33 22.49
N THR A 181 -9.36 -20.78 23.21
CA THR A 181 -10.79 -21.12 23.12
C THR A 181 -11.66 -20.01 22.54
N HIS A 182 -11.09 -18.88 22.16
CA HIS A 182 -11.75 -17.70 21.57
C HIS A 182 -11.05 -17.27 20.28
#